data_AF-A0A7C2Y053-F1
#
_entry.id   AF-A0A7C2Y053-F1
#
_cell.length_a   1.000
_cell.length_b   1.000
_cell.length_c   1.000
_cell.angle_alpha   90.00
_cell.angle_beta   90.00
_cell.angle_gamma   90.00
#
_symmetry.space_group_name_H-M   'P 1'
#
loop_
_entity.id
_entity.type
_entity.pdbx_description
1 polymer ?
#
loop_
_entity_poly.entity_id
_entity_poly.type
_entity_poly.pdbx_seq_one_letter_code
_entity_poly.pdbx_strand_id
1 'polypeptide(L)' 'GKRLDFLFQEMQREVNTILAKAGNVALAERALAIKAEIEKLREQVQNVE' A
#
# COMPACT_ATOMS: atom_id res chain seq x y z
N GLY A 1 14.23 -3.38 -4.18
CA GLY A 1 14.75 -4.28 -5.21
C GLY A 1 13.81 -4.38 -6.33
N LYS A 2 14.28 -4.27 -7.59
CA LYS A 2 13.41 -3.92 -8.73
C LYS A 2 12.10 -4.69 -8.81
N ARG A 3 12.09 -5.99 -8.46
CA ARG A 3 10.86 -6.81 -8.43
C ARG A 3 9.92 -6.48 -7.26
N LEU A 4 10.46 -6.26 -6.06
CA LEU A 4 9.70 -5.84 -4.89
C LEU A 4 9.18 -4.40 -5.04
N ASP A 5 9.98 -3.52 -5.64
CA ASP A 5 9.56 -2.13 -5.91
C ASP A 5 8.35 -2.09 -6.85
N PHE A 6 8.36 -2.92 -7.91
CA PHE A 6 7.20 -3.09 -8.78
C PHE A 6 5.98 -3.61 -8.01
N LEU A 7 6.16 -4.62 -7.15
CA LEU A 7 5.06 -5.18 -6.36
C LEU A 7 4.45 -4.13 -5.42
N PHE A 8 5.26 -3.33 -4.72
CA PHE A 8 4.76 -2.25 -3.87
C PHE A 8 4.00 -1.18 -4.68
N GLN A 9 4.45 -0.87 -5.89
CA GLN A 9 3.72 0.04 -6.78
C GLN A 9 2.35 -0.53 -7.16
N GLU A 10 2.25 -1.81 -7.53
CA GLU A 10 0.95 -2.42 -7.84
C GLU A 10 0.03 -2.46 -6.61
N MET A 11 0.56 -2.78 -5.43
CA MET A 11 -0.20 -2.75 -4.17
C MET A 11 -0.71 -1.34 -3.84
N GLN A 12 0.09 -0.29 -4.09
CA GLN A 12 -0.35 1.10 -3.92
C GLN A 12 -1.50 1.46 -4.86
N ARG A 13 -1.45 1.03 -6.13
CA ARG A 13 -2.55 1.26 -7.09
C ARG A 13 -3.84 0.59 -6.62
N GLU A 14 -3.74 -0.64 -6.12
CA GLU A 14 -4.90 -1.40 -5.65
C GLU A 14 -5.54 -0.74 -4.43
N VAL A 15 -4.73 -0.35 -3.43
CA VAL A 15 -5.24 0.32 -2.23
C VAL A 15 -5.87 1.67 -2.54
N ASN A 16 -5.32 2.43 -3.49
CA ASN A 16 -5.95 3.68 -3.94
C ASN A 16 -7.31 3.41 -4.63
N THR A 17 -7.43 2.31 -5.37
CA THR A 17 -8.71 1.90 -5.97
C THR A 17 -9.74 1.51 -4.90
N ILE A 18 -9.32 0.80 -3.85
CA ILE A 18 -10.17 0.46 -2.71
C ILE A 18 -10.64 1.73 -2.00
N LEU A 19 -9.73 2.67 -1.72
CA LEU A 19 -10.06 3.96 -1.10
C LEU A 19 -11.07 4.76 -1.93
N ALA A 20 -10.86 4.85 -3.25
CA ALA A 20 -11.77 5.55 -4.15
C ALA A 20 -13.18 4.93 -4.22
N LYS A 21 -13.29 3.63 -3.92
CA LYS A 21 -14.56 2.89 -3.93
C LYS A 21 -15.07 2.55 -2.52
N ALA A 22 -14.45 3.07 -1.47
CA ALA A 22 -14.83 2.76 -0.10
C ALA A 22 -16.21 3.36 0.20
N GLY A 23 -17.22 2.50 0.33
CA GLY A 23 -18.60 2.92 0.60
C GLY A 23 -18.90 3.27 2.06
N ASN A 24 -17.92 3.10 2.97
CA ASN A 24 -18.07 3.45 4.38
C ASN A 24 -16.70 3.76 5.02
N VAL A 25 -16.76 4.44 6.17
CA VAL A 25 -15.59 4.90 6.92
C VAL A 25 -14.72 3.73 7.40
N ALA A 26 -15.34 2.66 7.91
CA ALA A 26 -14.60 1.50 8.42
C ALA A 26 -13.73 0.82 7.33
N LEU A 27 -14.22 0.76 6.09
CA LEU A 27 -13.46 0.25 4.95
C LEU A 27 -12.33 1.20 4.56
N ALA A 28 -12.60 2.51 4.55
CA ALA A 28 -11.57 3.51 4.27
C ALA A 28 -10.43 3.48 5.30
N GLU A 29 -10.75 3.36 6.60
CA GLU A 29 -9.76 3.24 7.68
C GLU A 29 -8.87 2.01 7.50
N ARG A 30 -9.47 0.85 7.18
CA ARG A 30 -8.70 -0.38 6.89
C ARG A 30 -7.80 -0.20 5.67
N ALA A 31 -8.29 0.43 4.60
CA ALA A 31 -7.49 0.68 3.41
C ALA A 31 -6.35 1.68 3.66
N LEU A 32 -6.56 2.70 4.50
CA LEU A 32 -5.50 3.61 4.94
C LEU A 32 -4.43 2.89 5.78
N ALA A 33 -4.84 1.98 6.67
CA ALA A 33 -3.90 1.16 7.42
C ALA A 33 -3.04 0.29 6.49
N ILE A 34 -3.65 -0.36 5.50
CA ILE A 34 -2.91 -1.14 4.48
C ILE A 34 -1.94 -0.24 3.72
N LYS A 35 -2.36 0.97 3.32
CA LYS A 35 -1.49 1.95 2.63
C LYS A 35 -0.25 2.27 3.46
N ALA A 36 -0.41 2.51 4.76
CA ALA A 36 0.70 2.79 5.66
C ALA A 36 1.66 1.61 5.80
N GLU A 37 1.15 0.37 5.90
CA GLU A 37 1.99 -0.82 5.98
C GLU A 37 2.77 -1.07 4.68
N ILE A 38 2.19 -0.79 3.50
CA ILE A 38 2.93 -0.88 2.23
C ILE A 38 4.12 0.08 2.20
N GLU A 39 3.95 1.32 2.67
CA GLU A 39 5.06 2.29 2.73
C GLU A 39 6.17 1.83 3.69
N LYS A 40 5.80 1.32 4.88
CA LYS A 40 6.78 0.75 5.82
C LYS A 40 7.58 -0.40 5.22
N LEU A 41 6.90 -1.32 4.52
CA LEU A 41 7.55 -2.46 3.86
C LEU A 41 8.49 -1.99 2.75
N ARG A 42 8.09 -0.97 1.98
CA ARG A 42 8.94 -0.38 0.94
C ARG A 42 10.18 0.26 1.53
N GLU A 43 10.06 1.01 2.62
CA GLU A 43 11.19 1.59 3.34
C GLU A 43 12.15 0.50 3.86
N GLN A 44 11.60 -0.56 4.46
CA GLN A 44 12.41 -1.70 4.92
C GLN A 44 13.21 -2.34 3.79
N VAL A 45 12.58 -2.58 2.63
CA VAL A 45 13.26 -3.15 1.46
C VAL A 45 14.37 -2.23 0.96
N GLN A 46 14.19 -0.91 0.99
CA GLN A 46 15.24 0.03 0.61
C GLN A 46 16.41 0.06 1.61
N ASN A 47 16.14 -0.22 2.89
CA ASN A 47 17.17 -0.21 3.95
C ASN A 47 18.03 -1.49 3.98
N VAL A 48 17.54 -2.61 3.45
CA VAL A 48 18.25 -3.91 3.44
C VAL A 48 18.95 -4.23 2.11
N GLU A 49 18.74 -3.39 1.09
CA GLU A 49 19.48 -3.42 -0.17
C GLU A 49 20.73 -2.55 -0.14
#